data_AF-A0A933WJX1-F1
#
_entry.id   AF-A0A933WJX1-F1
#
_cell.length_a   1.000
_cell.length_b   1.000
_cell.length_c   1.000
_cell.angle_alpha   90.00
_cell.angle_beta   90.00
_cell.angle_gamma   90.00
#
_symmetry.space_group_name_H-M   'P 1'
#
loop_
_entity.id
_entity.type
_entity.pdbx_description
1 polymer ?
#
loop_
_entity_poly.entity_id
_entity_poly.type
_entity_poly.pdbx_seq_one_letter_code
_entity_poly.pdbx_strand_id
1 'polypeptide(L)'
;ALFENVKHSVTYKYMCSDPGQNLLRQAVKEQGLDRVVIASCSPNLHEKTFRKCAEDAGINPYLIEMANIREHCSWVHHDQQKATTKAIELVRLAVAKVSRNRPLQKTYVPIEKRVLIIGGGISGIQAAIDISFAKFPVVVVEREPSIGGRMARFDKTFPTLDCAACILTPKMVTVAQSKYVTLHTYSEVEEVSGHVGDFTVKIRKKARSVDINKCTGCGDCFAKCPVKTLSEFDSELGMRKAIYVPFPQAVPNVPVIDRQNCLYFKTKKCGLCQKACQAQAIDYAMQDEIFEEKFGAIIVATGFTQFDHSVYGEYGYGKFKDMITGLHFERMVNSSGPTGGRIIRPSDGKEARDVVFIQCVGSRDEQKGVPYCSRLCCMYTAKHALLLKEHNRDAQAYVFYIDIRAAGKNYEEFVKKVQDEYGAVYLRGRVSRIFKKDGKLIVRGADTLSGAQIEIKADLVVLATGLVAQSDAAKLAQMLHIPYDQNNLFTEAHPKLAPVETITSGIFLTGACQSPKDIPDTVATASAASVKALGLLVQDRLEREPLIAKVDKNLCSGCQACIEACPFNAIEKKEIEDKMLKRKRTVAEVVEGVCTGCGNCTAVCRMSAIDLEGFSNRQIMEEIEAL
;
A
#
# COMPACT_ATOMS: atom_id res chain seq x y z
N ALA A 1 -53.54 -0.12 0.12
CA ALA A 1 -52.19 0.04 -0.43
C ALA A 1 -51.38 -1.20 -0.08
N LEU A 2 -50.48 -1.67 -0.96
CA LEU A 2 -49.61 -2.85 -0.72
C LEU A 2 -48.65 -2.66 0.46
N PHE A 3 -48.38 -1.40 0.84
CA PHE A 3 -47.49 -1.03 1.91
C PHE A 3 -48.19 0.01 2.81
N GLU A 4 -48.09 -0.16 4.12
CA GLU A 4 -48.57 0.82 5.09
C GLU A 4 -47.71 2.08 5.04
N ASN A 5 -48.29 3.25 5.27
CA ASN A 5 -47.60 4.56 5.30
C ASN A 5 -46.95 5.03 3.98
N VAL A 6 -47.14 4.32 2.86
CA VAL A 6 -46.68 4.77 1.54
C VAL A 6 -47.69 5.70 0.90
N LYS A 7 -47.39 7.01 0.89
CA LYS A 7 -48.25 8.06 0.31
C LYS A 7 -48.02 8.28 -1.20
N HIS A 8 -46.80 8.07 -1.69
CA HIS A 8 -46.43 8.30 -3.08
C HIS A 8 -45.42 7.23 -3.55
N SER A 9 -45.56 6.76 -4.80
CA SER A 9 -44.63 5.84 -5.44
C SER A 9 -44.43 6.24 -6.90
N VAL A 10 -43.19 6.32 -7.36
CA VAL A 10 -42.83 6.62 -8.75
C VAL A 10 -41.73 5.67 -9.21
N THR A 11 -41.75 5.32 -10.50
CA THR A 11 -40.68 4.53 -11.13
C THR A 11 -40.01 5.37 -12.19
N TYR A 12 -38.68 5.41 -12.18
CA TYR A 12 -37.89 6.14 -13.17
C TYR A 12 -36.62 5.36 -13.54
N LYS A 13 -36.18 5.49 -14.80
CA LYS A 13 -35.11 4.67 -15.37
C LYS A 13 -33.77 4.83 -14.64
N TYR A 14 -33.44 6.04 -14.21
CA TYR A 14 -32.17 6.34 -13.55
C TYR A 14 -32.38 7.27 -12.35
N MET A 15 -32.81 6.72 -11.22
CA MET A 15 -33.07 7.51 -10.00
C MET A 15 -31.85 8.31 -9.51
N CYS A 16 -30.61 7.85 -9.77
CA CYS A 16 -29.39 8.57 -9.37
C CYS A 16 -29.04 9.76 -10.28
N SER A 17 -29.66 9.87 -11.46
CA SER A 17 -29.47 11.02 -12.37
C SER A 17 -30.13 12.29 -11.83
N ASP A 18 -29.71 13.46 -12.32
CA ASP A 18 -30.31 14.73 -11.89
C ASP A 18 -31.84 14.78 -12.06
N PRO A 19 -32.45 14.31 -13.17
CA PRO A 19 -33.91 14.20 -13.27
C PRO A 19 -34.53 13.29 -12.21
N GLY A 20 -33.89 12.16 -11.90
CA GLY A 20 -34.38 11.22 -10.87
C GLY A 20 -34.34 11.82 -9.46
N GLN A 21 -33.27 12.56 -9.14
CA GLN A 21 -33.14 13.30 -7.89
C GLN A 21 -34.15 14.46 -7.80
N ASN A 22 -34.43 15.14 -8.92
CA ASN A 22 -35.47 16.17 -8.97
C ASN A 22 -36.87 15.62 -8.70
N LEU A 23 -37.21 14.44 -9.25
CA LEU A 23 -38.48 13.76 -8.94
C LEU A 23 -38.62 13.48 -7.44
N LEU A 24 -37.55 13.02 -6.79
CA LEU A 24 -37.53 12.82 -5.34
C LEU A 24 -37.78 14.15 -4.60
N ARG A 25 -37.02 15.20 -4.90
CA ARG A 25 -37.16 16.52 -4.27
C ARG A 25 -38.57 17.10 -4.42
N GLN A 26 -39.14 17.00 -5.62
CA GLN A 26 -40.50 17.45 -5.92
C GLN A 26 -41.54 16.65 -5.12
N ALA A 27 -41.46 15.32 -5.15
CA ALA A 27 -42.40 14.46 -4.42
C ALA A 27 -42.37 14.73 -2.91
N VAL A 28 -41.18 14.91 -2.33
CA VAL A 28 -41.02 15.27 -0.92
C VAL A 28 -41.76 16.57 -0.58
N LYS A 29 -41.57 17.62 -1.40
CA LYS A 29 -42.16 18.94 -1.17
C LYS A 29 -43.67 18.96 -1.42
N GLU A 30 -44.12 18.40 -2.53
CA GLU A 30 -45.53 18.44 -2.96
C GLU A 30 -46.42 17.53 -2.12
N GLN A 31 -45.89 16.36 -1.73
CA GLN A 31 -46.64 15.38 -0.96
C GLN A 31 -46.39 15.48 0.55
N GLY A 32 -45.49 16.36 1.00
CA GLY A 32 -45.14 16.51 2.42
C GLY A 32 -44.60 15.21 3.01
N LEU A 33 -43.69 14.55 2.31
CA LEU A 33 -43.09 13.29 2.76
C LEU A 33 -42.03 13.55 3.82
N ASP A 34 -41.92 12.65 4.79
CA ASP A 34 -40.93 12.72 5.87
C ASP A 34 -39.98 11.51 5.89
N ARG A 35 -40.24 10.49 5.05
CA ARG A 35 -39.43 9.28 4.83
C ARG A 35 -39.34 8.96 3.34
N VAL A 36 -38.24 8.34 2.92
CA VAL A 36 -38.03 7.92 1.52
C VAL A 36 -37.44 6.52 1.44
N VAL A 37 -37.98 5.68 0.56
CA VAL A 37 -37.36 4.40 0.19
C VAL A 37 -36.92 4.44 -1.27
N ILE A 38 -35.68 4.05 -1.54
CA ILE A 38 -35.14 3.95 -2.89
C ILE A 38 -34.84 2.49 -3.23
N ALA A 39 -35.66 1.90 -4.11
CA ALA A 39 -35.43 0.56 -4.62
C ALA A 39 -34.57 0.61 -5.88
N SER A 40 -33.27 0.31 -5.77
CA SER A 40 -32.32 0.43 -6.89
C SER A 40 -31.07 -0.45 -6.70
N CYS A 41 -29.87 0.13 -6.83
CA CYS A 41 -28.58 -0.52 -6.63
C CYS A 41 -28.18 -0.62 -5.15
N SER A 42 -27.02 -1.21 -4.90
CA SER A 42 -26.40 -1.30 -3.58
C SER A 42 -26.26 0.05 -2.86
N PRO A 43 -26.55 0.12 -1.54
CA PRO A 43 -26.28 1.30 -0.72
C PRO A 43 -24.78 1.66 -0.70
N ASN A 44 -23.89 0.68 -0.84
CA ASN A 44 -22.43 0.91 -0.93
C ASN A 44 -22.04 1.83 -2.10
N LEU A 45 -22.91 1.97 -3.12
CA LEU A 45 -22.66 2.81 -4.28
C LEU A 45 -23.31 4.20 -4.18
N HIS A 46 -24.62 4.26 -3.88
CA HIS A 46 -25.40 5.50 -4.03
C HIS A 46 -26.15 5.95 -2.76
N GLU A 47 -25.94 5.33 -1.60
CA GLU A 47 -26.60 5.79 -0.36
C GLU A 47 -26.27 7.25 -0.06
N LYS A 48 -24.99 7.63 -0.08
CA LYS A 48 -24.57 9.02 0.13
C LYS A 48 -25.18 9.99 -0.90
N THR A 49 -25.37 9.55 -2.15
CA THR A 49 -26.03 10.34 -3.20
C THR A 49 -27.48 10.64 -2.81
N PHE A 50 -28.25 9.63 -2.40
CA PHE A 50 -29.64 9.82 -2.02
C PHE A 50 -29.81 10.50 -0.66
N ARG A 51 -28.89 10.27 0.30
CA ARG A 51 -28.85 11.01 1.56
C ARG A 51 -28.68 12.51 1.31
N LYS A 52 -27.79 12.89 0.40
CA LYS A 52 -27.61 14.29 0.00
C LYS A 52 -28.86 14.85 -0.69
N CYS A 53 -29.45 14.09 -1.61
CA CYS A 53 -30.68 14.50 -2.28
C CYS A 53 -31.86 14.71 -1.30
N ALA A 54 -31.99 13.86 -0.29
CA ALA A 54 -32.99 13.98 0.76
C ALA A 54 -32.73 15.19 1.67
N GLU A 55 -31.46 15.42 2.05
CA GLU A 55 -31.03 16.60 2.81
C GLU A 55 -31.37 17.90 2.06
N ASP A 56 -31.11 17.95 0.74
CA ASP A 56 -31.47 19.09 -0.12
C ASP A 56 -32.99 19.26 -0.28
N ALA A 57 -33.77 18.21 -0.05
CA ALA A 57 -35.24 18.23 -0.02
C ALA A 57 -35.81 18.63 1.36
N GLY A 58 -34.96 18.82 2.38
CA GLY A 58 -35.37 19.13 3.75
C GLY A 58 -35.70 17.92 4.63
N ILE A 59 -35.40 16.70 4.17
CA ILE A 59 -35.53 15.47 4.97
C ILE A 59 -34.19 15.13 5.61
N ASN A 60 -34.20 14.71 6.88
CA ASN A 60 -32.97 14.25 7.53
C ASN A 60 -32.37 13.04 6.77
N PRO A 61 -31.06 13.03 6.47
CA PRO A 61 -30.44 12.01 5.63
C PRO A 61 -30.51 10.58 6.18
N TYR A 62 -30.85 10.38 7.45
CA TYR A 62 -31.01 9.06 8.07
C TYR A 62 -32.47 8.58 8.10
N LEU A 63 -33.38 9.35 7.49
CA LEU A 63 -34.79 9.04 7.31
C LEU A 63 -35.08 8.45 5.92
N ILE A 64 -34.03 7.92 5.28
CA ILE A 64 -34.13 7.21 4.01
C ILE A 64 -33.60 5.79 4.15
N GLU A 65 -34.13 4.87 3.36
CA GLU A 65 -33.63 3.50 3.24
C GLU A 65 -33.48 3.10 1.77
N MET A 66 -32.50 2.25 1.48
CA MET A 66 -32.29 1.70 0.14
C MET A 66 -32.60 0.21 0.11
N ALA A 67 -33.49 -0.19 -0.80
CA ALA A 67 -33.73 -1.59 -1.13
C ALA A 67 -32.86 -1.98 -2.33
N ASN A 68 -31.88 -2.87 -2.14
CA ASN A 68 -31.03 -3.35 -3.22
C ASN A 68 -31.77 -4.40 -4.07
N ILE A 69 -32.37 -3.96 -5.16
CA ILE A 69 -33.10 -4.82 -6.12
C ILE A 69 -32.28 -5.09 -7.40
N ARG A 70 -31.01 -4.65 -7.45
CA ARG A 70 -30.10 -4.87 -8.58
C ARG A 70 -29.12 -6.00 -8.31
N GLU A 71 -28.05 -5.71 -7.55
CA GLU A 71 -27.01 -6.68 -7.24
C GLU A 71 -27.56 -7.88 -6.43
N HIS A 72 -28.54 -7.65 -5.54
CA HIS A 72 -29.13 -8.71 -4.70
C HIS A 72 -30.42 -9.32 -5.26
N CYS A 73 -30.90 -8.84 -6.42
CA CYS A 73 -32.10 -9.34 -7.07
C CYS A 73 -31.92 -9.45 -8.59
N SER A 74 -32.24 -8.42 -9.38
CA SER A 74 -32.36 -8.56 -10.85
C SER A 74 -31.11 -9.07 -11.58
N TRP A 75 -29.88 -8.84 -11.08
CA TRP A 75 -28.66 -9.37 -11.72
C TRP A 75 -28.41 -10.85 -11.46
N VAL A 76 -29.00 -11.43 -10.41
CA VAL A 76 -28.69 -12.78 -9.95
C VAL A 76 -29.88 -13.75 -10.05
N HIS A 77 -31.07 -13.27 -10.48
CA HIS A 77 -32.24 -14.11 -10.72
C HIS A 77 -32.64 -14.05 -12.19
N HIS A 78 -32.74 -15.21 -12.84
CA HIS A 78 -33.15 -15.32 -14.24
C HIS A 78 -34.68 -15.39 -14.41
N ASP A 79 -35.41 -15.82 -13.39
CA ASP A 79 -36.88 -15.87 -13.38
C ASP A 79 -37.45 -14.51 -12.94
N GLN A 80 -38.11 -13.83 -13.89
CA GLN A 80 -38.65 -12.49 -13.68
C GLN A 80 -39.78 -12.45 -12.62
N GLN A 81 -40.63 -13.47 -12.54
CA GLN A 81 -41.74 -13.48 -11.58
C GLN A 81 -41.21 -13.64 -10.15
N LYS A 82 -40.26 -14.57 -9.96
CA LYS A 82 -39.57 -14.74 -8.68
C LYS A 82 -38.75 -13.52 -8.28
N ALA A 83 -38.05 -12.92 -9.24
CA ALA A 83 -37.30 -11.68 -9.02
C ALA A 83 -38.24 -10.52 -8.61
N THR A 84 -39.39 -10.37 -9.28
CA THR A 84 -40.38 -9.34 -8.96
C THR A 84 -40.95 -9.55 -7.55
N THR A 85 -41.31 -10.78 -7.20
CA THR A 85 -41.81 -11.13 -5.86
C THR A 85 -40.76 -10.78 -4.80
N LYS A 86 -39.50 -11.19 -5.01
CA LYS A 86 -38.39 -10.86 -4.11
C LYS A 86 -38.18 -9.34 -4.00
N ALA A 87 -38.25 -8.60 -5.10
CA ALA A 87 -38.08 -7.15 -5.10
C ALA A 87 -39.18 -6.46 -4.28
N ILE A 88 -40.43 -6.92 -4.38
CA ILE A 88 -41.55 -6.43 -3.56
C ILE A 88 -41.26 -6.65 -2.07
N GLU A 89 -40.78 -7.83 -1.68
CA GLU A 89 -40.43 -8.11 -0.28
C GLU A 89 -39.25 -7.26 0.21
N LEU A 90 -38.21 -7.07 -0.61
CA LEU A 90 -37.10 -6.18 -0.26
C LEU A 90 -37.54 -4.72 -0.08
N VAL A 91 -38.51 -4.25 -0.87
CA VAL A 91 -39.11 -2.92 -0.66
C VAL A 91 -39.94 -2.89 0.61
N ARG A 92 -40.69 -3.96 0.91
CA ARG A 92 -41.47 -4.08 2.15
C ARG A 92 -40.59 -3.92 3.38
N LEU A 93 -39.46 -4.64 3.40
CA LEU A 93 -38.44 -4.55 4.45
C LEU A 93 -37.96 -3.11 4.65
N ALA A 94 -37.54 -2.46 3.57
CA ALA A 94 -37.05 -1.08 3.64
C ALA A 94 -38.13 -0.10 4.12
N VAL A 95 -39.39 -0.29 3.71
CA VAL A 95 -40.53 0.50 4.22
C VAL A 95 -40.76 0.27 5.71
N ALA A 96 -40.71 -0.99 6.17
CA ALA A 96 -40.87 -1.33 7.57
C ALA A 96 -39.78 -0.68 8.43
N LYS A 97 -38.51 -0.80 8.01
CA LYS A 97 -37.37 -0.18 8.70
C LYS A 97 -37.49 1.34 8.76
N VAL A 98 -37.71 1.99 7.62
CA VAL A 98 -37.71 3.46 7.51
C VAL A 98 -38.81 4.10 8.36
N SER A 99 -39.92 3.38 8.58
CA SER A 99 -41.01 3.80 9.47
C SER A 99 -40.57 3.98 10.93
N ARG A 100 -39.51 3.29 11.35
CA ARG A 100 -38.91 3.37 12.69
C ARG A 100 -37.66 4.23 12.74
N ASN A 101 -37.14 4.69 11.60
CA ASN A 101 -35.99 5.57 11.56
C ASN A 101 -36.29 6.88 12.30
N ARG A 102 -35.28 7.32 13.07
CA ARG A 102 -35.27 8.59 13.79
C ARG A 102 -34.26 9.52 13.14
N PRO A 103 -34.49 10.85 13.17
CA PRO A 103 -33.52 11.79 12.64
C PRO A 103 -32.23 11.69 13.45
N LEU A 104 -31.11 11.47 12.76
CA LEU A 104 -29.79 11.48 13.39
C LEU A 104 -29.04 12.75 13.00
N GLN A 105 -28.25 13.27 13.94
CA GLN A 105 -27.41 14.44 13.70
C GLN A 105 -25.99 13.99 13.43
N LYS A 106 -25.44 14.45 12.31
CA LYS A 106 -24.03 14.26 11.98
C LYS A 106 -23.17 14.79 13.13
N THR A 107 -22.28 13.95 13.64
CA THR A 107 -21.27 14.37 14.61
C THR A 107 -20.01 14.78 13.87
N TYR A 108 -19.21 15.62 14.50
CA TYR A 108 -17.95 16.08 13.92
C TYR A 108 -16.82 15.86 14.90
N VAL A 109 -15.69 15.38 14.39
CA VAL A 109 -14.46 15.22 15.16
C VAL A 109 -13.34 16.09 14.58
N PRO A 110 -12.43 16.60 15.43
CA PRO A 110 -11.25 17.31 14.94
C PRO A 110 -10.39 16.38 14.06
N ILE A 111 -9.68 16.97 13.10
CA ILE A 111 -8.75 16.25 12.23
C ILE A 111 -7.33 16.68 12.57
N GLU A 112 -6.49 15.72 12.94
CA GLU A 112 -5.05 15.93 13.09
C GLU A 112 -4.44 16.33 11.75
N LYS A 113 -3.81 17.50 11.68
CA LYS A 113 -3.34 18.11 10.43
C LYS A 113 -1.97 17.58 9.99
N ARG A 114 -1.76 16.28 10.14
CA ARG A 114 -0.47 15.62 9.87
C ARG A 114 -0.67 14.33 9.08
N VAL A 115 0.23 14.04 8.16
CA VAL A 115 0.22 12.80 7.38
C VAL A 115 1.40 11.90 7.76
N LEU A 116 1.14 10.61 7.94
CA LEU A 116 2.18 9.59 8.02
C LEU A 116 2.39 8.96 6.65
N ILE A 117 3.64 8.84 6.21
CA ILE A 117 4.04 8.06 5.04
C ILE A 117 4.89 6.88 5.50
N ILE A 118 4.45 5.66 5.16
CA ILE A 118 5.17 4.42 5.49
C ILE A 118 5.94 3.96 4.25
N GLY A 119 7.24 4.19 4.25
CA GLY A 119 8.17 3.87 3.15
C GLY A 119 8.71 5.13 2.45
N GLY A 120 10.03 5.25 2.39
CA GLY A 120 10.78 6.34 1.80
C GLY A 120 11.34 6.02 0.41
N GLY A 121 10.67 5.17 -0.38
CA GLY A 121 10.96 5.01 -1.81
C GLY A 121 10.51 6.23 -2.64
N ILE A 122 10.73 6.22 -3.95
CA ILE A 122 10.31 7.31 -4.85
C ILE A 122 8.84 7.71 -4.67
N SER A 123 7.97 6.73 -4.39
CA SER A 123 6.55 6.97 -4.10
C SER A 123 6.33 7.79 -2.82
N GLY A 124 6.94 7.40 -1.71
CA GLY A 124 6.79 8.11 -0.44
C GLY A 124 7.49 9.46 -0.45
N ILE A 125 8.64 9.55 -1.13
CA ILE A 125 9.35 10.81 -1.37
C ILE A 125 8.46 11.78 -2.13
N GLN A 126 7.85 11.35 -3.24
CA GLN A 126 6.96 12.22 -4.01
C GLN A 126 5.76 12.68 -3.18
N ALA A 127 5.14 11.76 -2.43
CA ALA A 127 4.01 12.11 -1.58
C ALA A 127 4.38 13.12 -0.49
N ALA A 128 5.56 12.95 0.13
CA ALA A 128 6.08 13.90 1.12
C ALA A 128 6.30 15.28 0.51
N ILE A 129 6.86 15.37 -0.70
CA ILE A 129 7.05 16.63 -1.42
C ILE A 129 5.71 17.33 -1.65
N ASP A 130 4.74 16.65 -2.23
CA ASP A 130 3.45 17.24 -2.61
C ASP A 130 2.68 17.75 -1.38
N ILE A 131 2.67 16.97 -0.29
CA ILE A 131 2.05 17.37 0.98
C ILE A 131 2.80 18.56 1.62
N SER A 132 4.13 18.54 1.57
CA SER A 132 4.94 19.62 2.12
C SER A 132 4.78 20.93 1.35
N PHE A 133 4.54 20.87 0.04
CA PHE A 133 4.27 22.05 -0.80
C PHE A 133 2.91 22.66 -0.48
N ALA A 134 1.94 21.83 -0.07
CA ALA A 134 0.69 22.30 0.53
C ALA A 134 0.85 22.81 1.97
N LYS A 135 2.08 22.82 2.53
CA LYS A 135 2.43 23.29 3.88
C LYS A 135 1.81 22.48 5.03
N PHE A 136 1.45 21.23 4.77
CA PHE A 136 1.01 20.31 5.82
C PHE A 136 2.21 19.54 6.38
N PRO A 137 2.33 19.38 7.71
CA PRO A 137 3.33 18.52 8.32
C PRO A 137 3.16 17.06 7.86
N VAL A 138 4.29 16.44 7.53
CA VAL A 138 4.34 15.04 7.10
C VAL A 138 5.51 14.33 7.77
N VAL A 139 5.28 13.10 8.19
CA VAL A 139 6.30 12.23 8.78
C VAL A 139 6.53 11.07 7.82
N VAL A 140 7.78 10.81 7.45
CA VAL A 140 8.15 9.65 6.63
C VAL A 140 8.90 8.66 7.52
N VAL A 141 8.36 7.44 7.63
CA VAL A 141 9.00 6.32 8.32
C VAL A 141 9.62 5.41 7.28
N GLU A 142 10.95 5.26 7.32
CA GLU A 142 11.73 4.42 6.41
C GLU A 142 12.53 3.38 7.21
N ARG A 143 12.34 2.10 6.87
CA ARG A 143 12.94 0.97 7.58
C ARG A 143 14.45 0.89 7.37
N GLU A 144 14.93 1.32 6.21
CA GLU A 144 16.34 1.36 5.85
C GLU A 144 17.03 2.62 6.40
N PRO A 145 18.37 2.62 6.51
CA PRO A 145 19.11 3.78 7.01
C PRO A 145 19.02 5.03 6.12
N SER A 146 18.45 4.93 4.91
CA SER A 146 18.30 6.02 3.95
C SER A 146 17.00 5.88 3.18
N ILE A 147 16.40 7.02 2.82
CA ILE A 147 15.36 7.06 1.78
C ILE A 147 15.97 6.80 0.38
N GLY A 148 15.11 6.56 -0.61
CA GLY A 148 15.46 6.33 -2.02
C GLY A 148 14.92 5.01 -2.56
N GLY A 149 14.71 4.01 -1.70
CA GLY A 149 14.15 2.71 -2.05
C GLY A 149 14.93 1.98 -3.15
N ARG A 150 14.22 1.18 -3.97
CA ARG A 150 14.84 0.40 -5.06
C ARG A 150 15.43 1.29 -6.16
N MET A 151 14.83 2.46 -6.41
CA MET A 151 15.27 3.37 -7.47
C MET A 151 16.70 3.88 -7.24
N ALA A 152 17.13 4.03 -5.98
CA ALA A 152 18.51 4.41 -5.66
C ALA A 152 19.55 3.37 -6.13
N ARG A 153 19.13 2.12 -6.34
CA ARG A 153 20.02 1.03 -6.79
C ARG A 153 20.21 1.01 -8.31
N PHE A 154 19.33 1.67 -9.06
CA PHE A 154 19.35 1.65 -10.52
C PHE A 154 20.47 2.54 -11.06
N ASP A 155 20.97 2.20 -12.24
CA ASP A 155 21.90 3.05 -12.98
C ASP A 155 21.13 4.12 -13.78
N LYS A 156 20.50 3.72 -14.88
CA LYS A 156 19.59 4.56 -15.68
C LYS A 156 18.13 4.15 -15.53
N THR A 157 17.21 4.98 -16.03
CA THR A 157 15.77 4.70 -16.05
C THR A 157 15.22 4.66 -17.47
N PHE A 158 14.36 3.70 -17.79
CA PHE A 158 13.70 3.66 -19.10
C PHE A 158 12.51 4.64 -19.12
N PRO A 159 12.07 5.11 -20.30
CA PRO A 159 12.68 4.90 -21.62
C PRO A 159 13.74 5.96 -21.96
N THR A 160 13.90 7.00 -21.13
CA THR A 160 14.74 8.18 -21.42
C THR A 160 16.22 7.94 -21.24
N LEU A 161 16.61 6.88 -20.51
CA LEU A 161 17.97 6.60 -20.08
C LEU A 161 18.55 7.69 -19.16
N ASP A 162 17.72 8.42 -18.44
CA ASP A 162 18.20 9.34 -17.41
C ASP A 162 18.87 8.55 -16.29
N CYS A 163 19.98 9.08 -15.78
CA CYS A 163 20.60 8.56 -14.55
C CYS A 163 19.60 8.62 -13.40
N ALA A 164 19.34 7.47 -12.76
CA ALA A 164 18.37 7.36 -11.68
C ALA A 164 18.71 8.28 -10.51
N ALA A 165 20.00 8.40 -10.18
CA ALA A 165 20.48 9.29 -9.13
C ALA A 165 20.24 10.76 -9.47
N CYS A 166 20.35 11.18 -10.74
CA CYS A 166 20.13 12.56 -11.16
C CYS A 166 18.70 13.04 -10.93
N ILE A 167 17.72 12.14 -11.02
CA ILE A 167 16.30 12.49 -10.84
C ILE A 167 15.77 12.14 -9.43
N LEU A 168 16.38 11.19 -8.73
CA LEU A 168 15.99 10.79 -7.37
C LEU A 168 16.67 11.64 -6.29
N THR A 169 17.97 11.88 -6.38
CA THR A 169 18.74 12.57 -5.33
C THR A 169 18.20 13.98 -5.05
N PRO A 170 17.87 14.81 -6.06
CA PRO A 170 17.27 16.12 -5.79
C PRO A 170 15.96 16.03 -5.00
N LYS A 171 15.14 15.01 -5.27
CA LYS A 171 13.90 14.77 -4.52
C LYS A 171 14.19 14.34 -3.08
N MET A 172 15.16 13.46 -2.86
CA MET A 172 15.60 13.06 -1.52
C MET A 172 16.07 14.27 -0.70
N VAL A 173 16.89 15.15 -1.31
CA VAL A 173 17.37 16.39 -0.69
C VAL A 173 16.21 17.34 -0.39
N THR A 174 15.28 17.51 -1.31
CA THR A 174 14.08 18.35 -1.12
C THR A 174 13.29 17.93 0.10
N VAL A 175 13.07 16.62 0.27
CA VAL A 175 12.39 16.06 1.44
C VAL A 175 13.18 16.34 2.72
N ALA A 176 14.49 16.11 2.73
CA ALA A 176 15.32 16.30 3.93
C ALA A 176 15.49 17.78 4.34
N GLN A 177 15.38 18.72 3.41
CA GLN A 177 15.50 20.16 3.69
C GLN A 177 14.16 20.83 4.02
N SER A 178 13.05 20.13 3.81
CA SER A 178 11.73 20.70 4.06
C SER A 178 11.42 20.79 5.55
N LYS A 179 11.09 21.98 6.05
CA LYS A 179 10.64 22.19 7.44
C LYS A 179 9.30 21.53 7.77
N TYR A 180 8.55 21.11 6.75
CA TYR A 180 7.26 20.42 6.91
C TYR A 180 7.44 18.91 6.93
N VAL A 181 8.62 18.39 6.62
CA VAL A 181 8.88 16.94 6.63
C VAL A 181 9.73 16.56 7.84
N THR A 182 9.31 15.53 8.57
CA THR A 182 10.14 14.83 9.55
C THR A 182 10.50 13.46 9.02
N LEU A 183 11.80 13.15 8.98
CA LEU A 183 12.32 11.88 8.48
C LEU A 183 12.74 10.95 9.63
N HIS A 184 11.98 9.88 9.85
CA HIS A 184 12.36 8.78 10.73
C HIS A 184 12.93 7.63 9.88
N THR A 185 14.21 7.74 9.55
CA THR A 185 14.95 6.67 8.84
C THR A 185 15.50 5.66 9.84
N TYR A 186 15.73 4.43 9.38
CA TYR A 186 16.02 3.28 10.23
C TYR A 186 14.94 3.08 11.31
N SER A 187 13.68 3.30 10.94
CA SER A 187 12.53 3.25 11.83
C SER A 187 11.37 2.48 11.20
N GLU A 188 10.56 1.84 12.04
CA GLU A 188 9.44 0.99 11.61
C GLU A 188 8.18 1.31 12.43
N VAL A 189 7.02 1.17 11.81
CA VAL A 189 5.73 1.28 12.50
C VAL A 189 5.46 -0.02 13.24
N GLU A 190 5.17 0.06 14.54
CA GLU A 190 4.90 -1.10 15.40
C GLU A 190 3.42 -1.35 15.65
N GLU A 191 2.66 -0.27 15.78
CA GLU A 191 1.25 -0.32 16.12
C GLU A 191 0.54 0.89 15.53
N VAL A 192 -0.65 0.68 15.00
CA VAL A 192 -1.56 1.75 14.55
C VAL A 192 -2.89 1.53 15.24
N SER A 193 -3.36 2.56 15.91
CA SER A 193 -4.68 2.61 16.55
C SER A 193 -5.41 3.89 16.18
N GLY A 194 -6.69 3.97 16.52
CA GLY A 194 -7.52 5.12 16.19
C GLY A 194 -8.21 4.97 14.84
N HIS A 195 -8.56 6.08 14.22
CA HIS A 195 -9.43 6.12 13.05
C HIS A 195 -9.11 7.33 12.16
N VAL A 196 -9.77 7.42 11.01
CA VAL A 196 -9.65 8.55 10.07
C VAL A 196 -9.69 9.90 10.80
N GLY A 197 -8.65 10.71 10.65
CA GLY A 197 -8.52 12.01 11.31
C GLY A 197 -7.87 12.00 12.70
N ASP A 198 -7.76 10.86 13.39
CA ASP A 198 -7.12 10.72 14.71
C ASP A 198 -6.48 9.32 14.87
N PHE A 199 -5.46 9.05 14.05
CA PHE A 199 -4.62 7.87 14.21
C PHE A 199 -3.53 8.13 15.24
N THR A 200 -3.30 7.17 16.13
CA THR A 200 -2.15 7.15 17.04
C THR A 200 -1.23 6.00 16.63
N VAL A 201 0.03 6.33 16.34
CA VAL A 201 0.98 5.40 15.74
C VAL A 201 2.22 5.28 16.62
N LYS A 202 2.57 4.05 17.00
CA LYS A 202 3.84 3.74 17.65
C LYS A 202 4.92 3.50 16.62
N ILE A 203 6.01 4.25 16.72
CA ILE A 203 7.15 4.17 15.82
C ILE A 203 8.36 3.70 16.62
N ARG A 204 8.96 2.58 16.19
CA ARG A 204 10.27 2.12 16.69
C ARG A 204 11.36 2.74 15.84
N LYS A 205 12.17 3.59 16.44
CA LYS A 205 13.42 4.09 15.88
C LYS A 205 14.57 3.21 16.33
N LYS A 206 15.12 2.43 15.39
CA LYS A 206 16.18 1.45 15.68
C LYS A 206 17.47 2.17 16.04
N ALA A 207 18.22 1.59 16.98
CA ALA A 207 19.49 2.16 17.42
C ALA A 207 20.53 2.16 16.31
N ARG A 208 20.85 3.34 15.78
CA ARG A 208 21.93 3.48 14.79
C ARG A 208 23.33 3.25 15.37
N SER A 209 23.44 3.41 16.69
CA SER A 209 24.69 3.60 17.42
C SER A 209 25.53 4.79 16.93
N VAL A 210 24.86 5.75 16.30
CA VAL A 210 25.41 7.01 15.80
C VAL A 210 24.37 8.09 16.04
N ASP A 211 24.73 9.13 16.78
CA ASP A 211 23.92 10.32 17.02
C ASP A 211 23.83 11.15 15.73
N ILE A 212 22.61 11.28 15.21
CA ILE A 212 22.32 11.98 13.96
C ILE A 212 22.63 13.48 14.04
N ASN A 213 22.52 14.07 15.23
CA ASN A 213 22.71 15.51 15.43
C ASN A 213 24.19 15.89 15.55
N LYS A 214 25.04 14.95 15.94
CA LYS A 214 26.49 15.14 16.03
C LYS A 214 27.23 14.69 14.77
N CYS A 215 26.67 13.75 14.02
CA CYS A 215 27.36 13.16 12.89
C CYS A 215 27.52 14.17 11.74
N THR A 216 28.74 14.27 11.21
CA THR A 216 29.07 15.13 10.06
C THR A 216 29.04 14.38 8.71
N GLY A 217 28.89 13.06 8.73
CA GLY A 217 28.91 12.24 7.50
C GLY A 217 30.30 12.13 6.82
N CYS A 218 31.40 12.42 7.52
CA CYS A 218 32.75 12.45 6.93
C CYS A 218 33.30 11.09 6.44
N GLY A 219 32.88 10.00 7.08
CA GLY A 219 33.24 8.64 6.70
C GLY A 219 34.52 8.04 7.29
N ASP A 220 35.24 8.78 8.13
CA ASP A 220 36.46 8.29 8.79
C ASP A 220 36.21 6.99 9.59
N CYS A 221 35.02 6.90 10.19
CA CYS A 221 34.64 5.77 11.03
C CYS A 221 34.57 4.44 10.27
N PHE A 222 34.05 4.44 9.03
CA PHE A 222 33.98 3.24 8.20
C PHE A 222 35.26 3.00 7.41
N ALA A 223 36.06 4.04 7.10
CA ALA A 223 37.40 3.87 6.55
C ALA A 223 38.31 3.04 7.48
N LYS A 224 38.18 3.20 8.80
CA LYS A 224 38.97 2.48 9.82
C LYS A 224 38.36 1.14 10.27
N CYS A 225 37.16 0.80 9.82
CA CYS A 225 36.50 -0.44 10.25
C CYS A 225 37.21 -1.68 9.65
N PRO A 226 37.66 -2.66 10.46
CA PRO A 226 38.35 -3.85 9.96
C PRO A 226 37.40 -4.89 9.37
N VAL A 227 36.11 -4.85 9.72
CA VAL A 227 35.11 -5.82 9.25
C VAL A 227 34.77 -5.60 7.79
N LYS A 228 34.63 -6.68 7.03
CA LYS A 228 34.04 -6.68 5.68
C LYS A 228 32.88 -7.69 5.68
N THR A 229 31.75 -7.29 5.12
CA THR A 229 30.55 -8.12 4.97
C THR A 229 29.86 -7.78 3.64
N LEU A 230 28.94 -8.63 3.17
CA LEU A 230 28.23 -8.40 1.91
C LEU A 230 27.33 -7.16 2.00
N SER A 231 27.27 -6.41 0.91
CA SER A 231 26.45 -5.20 0.78
C SER A 231 25.08 -5.53 0.22
N GLU A 232 24.04 -5.34 1.02
CA GLU A 232 22.64 -5.56 0.63
C GLU A 232 22.18 -4.56 -0.44
N PHE A 233 22.76 -3.35 -0.43
CA PHE A 233 22.52 -2.33 -1.46
C PHE A 233 23.09 -2.77 -2.81
N ASP A 234 24.28 -3.36 -2.81
CA ASP A 234 24.96 -3.88 -4.00
C ASP A 234 24.51 -5.30 -4.40
N SER A 235 23.37 -5.75 -3.88
CA SER A 235 22.84 -7.10 -4.15
C SER A 235 23.89 -8.18 -3.90
N GLU A 236 24.65 -8.05 -2.82
CA GLU A 236 25.69 -8.99 -2.37
C GLU A 236 26.86 -9.20 -3.36
N LEU A 237 26.97 -8.38 -4.42
CA LEU A 237 28.14 -8.37 -5.31
C LEU A 237 29.31 -7.59 -4.70
N GLY A 238 29.01 -6.64 -3.82
CA GLY A 238 29.97 -5.77 -3.17
C GLY A 238 30.18 -6.11 -1.70
N MET A 239 31.29 -5.62 -1.15
CA MET A 239 31.58 -5.69 0.28
C MET A 239 31.37 -4.31 0.91
N ARG A 240 30.70 -4.26 2.05
CA ARG A 240 30.62 -3.09 2.93
C ARG A 240 31.30 -3.35 4.27
N LYS A 241 31.37 -2.30 5.09
CA LYS A 241 31.88 -2.33 6.47
C LYS A 241 30.74 -2.57 7.46
N ALA A 242 31.08 -2.89 8.72
CA ALA A 242 30.06 -3.06 9.77
C ALA A 242 29.42 -1.72 10.16
N ILE A 243 30.19 -0.65 10.26
CA ILE A 243 29.66 0.72 10.26
C ILE A 243 29.64 1.21 8.82
N TYR A 244 28.51 1.67 8.32
CA TYR A 244 28.35 1.98 6.88
C TYR A 244 27.27 3.02 6.63
N VAL A 245 27.33 3.64 5.44
CA VAL A 245 26.23 4.37 4.81
C VAL A 245 25.76 3.51 3.62
N PRO A 246 24.46 3.36 3.33
CA PRO A 246 23.98 2.43 2.31
C PRO A 246 24.54 2.69 0.89
N PHE A 247 24.66 3.96 0.51
CA PHE A 247 25.21 4.40 -0.77
C PHE A 247 25.70 5.85 -0.67
N PRO A 248 26.56 6.35 -1.59
CA PRO A 248 27.20 7.66 -1.45
C PRO A 248 26.25 8.86 -1.34
N GLN A 249 25.11 8.81 -2.03
CA GLN A 249 24.08 9.85 -2.04
C GLN A 249 22.97 9.63 -1.00
N ALA A 250 23.21 8.79 0.00
CA ALA A 250 22.21 8.46 1.02
C ALA A 250 21.72 9.70 1.77
N VAL A 251 20.42 9.69 2.09
CA VAL A 251 19.74 10.74 2.85
C VAL A 251 18.96 10.11 3.99
N PRO A 252 19.26 10.44 5.26
CA PRO A 252 20.39 11.27 5.69
C PRO A 252 21.74 10.59 5.42
N ASN A 253 22.79 11.38 5.18
CA ASN A 253 24.16 10.87 5.04
C ASN A 253 24.77 10.59 6.43
N VAL A 254 24.18 9.63 7.15
CA VAL A 254 24.54 9.28 8.53
C VAL A 254 24.71 7.76 8.62
N PRO A 255 25.88 7.28 9.06
CA PRO A 255 26.15 5.85 9.10
C PRO A 255 25.31 5.14 10.17
N VAL A 256 25.18 3.84 10.00
CA VAL A 256 24.59 2.90 10.96
C VAL A 256 25.61 1.82 11.29
N ILE A 257 25.59 1.30 12.52
CA ILE A 257 26.39 0.12 12.89
C ILE A 257 25.52 -1.14 12.80
N ASP A 258 25.89 -2.01 11.87
CA ASP A 258 25.42 -3.39 11.81
C ASP A 258 25.91 -4.16 13.03
N ARG A 259 25.03 -4.30 14.04
CA ARG A 259 25.32 -5.00 15.29
C ARG A 259 25.61 -6.48 15.08
N GLN A 260 25.04 -7.11 14.05
CA GLN A 260 25.22 -8.53 13.79
C GLN A 260 26.63 -8.84 13.27
N ASN A 261 27.28 -7.90 12.58
CA ASN A 261 28.63 -8.09 12.03
C ASN A 261 29.73 -7.32 12.79
N CYS A 262 29.37 -6.33 13.60
CA CYS A 262 30.33 -5.51 14.33
C CYS A 262 31.11 -6.28 15.43
N LEU A 263 32.45 -6.19 15.40
CA LEU A 263 33.31 -6.81 16.39
C LEU A 263 33.12 -6.25 17.82
N TYR A 264 32.74 -4.98 17.98
CA TYR A 264 32.42 -4.43 19.30
C TYR A 264 31.22 -5.16 19.90
N PHE A 265 30.14 -5.33 19.14
CA PHE A 265 28.94 -6.00 19.64
C PHE A 265 29.16 -7.50 19.87
N LYS A 266 30.03 -8.16 19.09
CA LYS A 266 30.39 -9.58 19.28
C LYS A 266 31.36 -9.83 20.43
N THR A 267 32.39 -8.98 20.60
CA THR A 267 33.54 -9.28 21.48
C THR A 267 33.81 -8.24 22.55
N LYS A 268 33.18 -7.05 22.45
CA LYS A 268 33.41 -5.87 23.30
C LYS A 268 34.83 -5.29 23.26
N LYS A 269 35.69 -5.73 22.33
CA LYS A 269 37.11 -5.31 22.25
C LYS A 269 37.42 -4.23 21.19
N CYS A 270 36.62 -4.08 20.14
CA CYS A 270 36.92 -3.18 19.01
C CYS A 270 36.31 -1.78 19.22
N GLY A 271 37.10 -0.70 19.19
CA GLY A 271 36.59 0.68 19.37
C GLY A 271 37.05 1.66 18.29
N LEU A 272 37.56 1.16 17.15
CA LEU A 272 38.28 1.98 16.17
C LEU A 272 37.42 3.09 15.54
N CYS A 273 36.16 2.79 15.19
CA CYS A 273 35.28 3.80 14.60
C CYS A 273 34.97 4.93 15.59
N GLN A 274 34.72 4.62 16.86
CA GLN A 274 34.52 5.62 17.91
C GLN A 274 35.77 6.50 18.11
N LYS A 275 36.97 5.90 18.16
CA LYS A 275 38.24 6.64 18.26
C LYS A 275 38.51 7.55 17.05
N ALA A 276 38.09 7.12 15.86
CA ALA A 276 38.24 7.90 14.63
C ALA A 276 37.20 9.04 14.50
N CYS A 277 36.11 8.99 15.26
CA CYS A 277 35.02 9.96 15.14
C CYS A 277 35.32 11.23 15.95
N GLN A 278 35.83 12.26 15.27
CA GLN A 278 36.13 13.57 15.89
C GLN A 278 34.89 14.23 16.51
N ALA A 279 33.73 14.07 15.88
CA ALA A 279 32.47 14.63 16.36
C ALA A 279 31.86 13.85 17.55
N GLN A 280 32.49 12.77 17.99
CA GLN A 280 32.03 11.93 19.12
C GLN A 280 30.57 11.47 18.98
N ALA A 281 30.15 11.19 17.75
CA ALA A 281 28.78 10.79 17.43
C ALA A 281 28.50 9.30 17.69
N ILE A 282 29.53 8.45 17.83
CA ILE A 282 29.34 7.01 17.98
C ILE A 282 29.07 6.64 19.43
N ASP A 283 27.90 6.06 19.65
CA ASP A 283 27.44 5.56 20.95
C ASP A 283 26.96 4.11 20.84
N TYR A 284 27.74 3.19 21.41
CA TYR A 284 27.37 1.77 21.41
C TYR A 284 26.29 1.41 22.43
N ALA A 285 26.03 2.28 23.42
CA ALA A 285 25.01 2.06 24.44
C ALA A 285 23.61 2.49 23.99
N MET A 286 23.50 3.27 22.90
CA MET A 286 22.24 3.67 22.27
C MET A 286 21.27 2.49 22.13
N GLN A 287 20.04 2.66 22.59
CA GLN A 287 18.97 1.66 22.49
C GLN A 287 17.92 2.07 21.47
N ASP A 288 17.08 1.12 21.07
CA ASP A 288 15.89 1.42 20.29
C ASP A 288 14.99 2.37 21.10
N GLU A 289 14.39 3.33 20.42
CA GLU A 289 13.44 4.28 21.00
C GLU A 289 12.06 3.98 20.42
N ILE A 290 11.05 3.88 21.28
CA ILE A 290 9.65 3.75 20.87
C ILE A 290 8.93 4.99 21.37
N PHE A 291 8.25 5.67 20.44
CA PHE A 291 7.47 6.87 20.74
C PHE A 291 6.15 6.85 19.95
N GLU A 292 5.19 7.64 20.41
CA GLU A 292 3.86 7.75 19.81
C GLU A 292 3.71 9.10 19.12
N GLU A 293 3.09 9.08 17.94
CA GLU A 293 2.71 10.29 17.22
C GLU A 293 1.29 10.18 16.68
N LYS A 294 0.62 11.33 16.55
CA LYS A 294 -0.73 11.44 15.99
C LYS A 294 -0.73 11.89 14.54
N PHE A 295 -1.66 11.33 13.75
CA PHE A 295 -1.83 11.60 12.32
C PHE A 295 -3.30 11.63 11.91
N GLY A 296 -3.66 12.47 10.95
CA GLY A 296 -5.01 12.48 10.36
C GLY A 296 -5.18 11.51 9.20
N ALA A 297 -4.08 11.21 8.50
CA ALA A 297 -4.06 10.29 7.38
C ALA A 297 -2.75 9.48 7.33
N ILE A 298 -2.82 8.30 6.71
CA ILE A 298 -1.69 7.41 6.49
C ILE A 298 -1.59 7.09 4.99
N ILE A 299 -0.39 7.19 4.42
CA ILE A 299 -0.08 6.77 3.05
C ILE A 299 0.91 5.62 3.10
N VAL A 300 0.53 4.48 2.52
CA VAL A 300 1.36 3.27 2.47
C VAL A 300 2.13 3.24 1.14
N ALA A 301 3.45 3.25 1.23
CA ALA A 301 4.38 3.37 0.11
C ALA A 301 5.57 2.40 0.23
N THR A 302 5.32 1.19 0.76
CA THR A 302 6.36 0.21 1.15
C THR A 302 7.03 -0.52 -0.03
N GLY A 303 6.57 -0.28 -1.25
CA GLY A 303 7.16 -0.82 -2.46
C GLY A 303 7.04 -2.34 -2.58
N PHE A 304 8.11 -2.99 -3.01
CA PHE A 304 8.12 -4.41 -3.38
C PHE A 304 9.46 -5.08 -3.05
N THR A 305 9.48 -6.41 -3.14
CA THR A 305 10.70 -7.20 -3.18
C THR A 305 10.78 -8.06 -4.46
N GLN A 306 11.96 -8.59 -4.76
CA GLN A 306 12.15 -9.45 -5.92
C GLN A 306 11.68 -10.88 -5.60
N PHE A 307 11.10 -11.54 -6.61
CA PHE A 307 10.83 -12.96 -6.55
C PHE A 307 12.12 -13.76 -6.34
N ASP A 308 12.07 -14.76 -5.44
CA ASP A 308 13.18 -15.68 -5.24
C ASP A 308 13.22 -16.73 -6.36
N HIS A 309 14.18 -16.56 -7.27
CA HIS A 309 14.36 -17.46 -8.40
C HIS A 309 14.98 -18.81 -8.04
N SER A 310 15.36 -19.06 -6.78
CA SER A 310 15.94 -20.34 -6.34
C SER A 310 14.98 -21.51 -6.52
N VAL A 311 13.67 -21.26 -6.63
CA VAL A 311 12.62 -22.27 -6.86
C VAL A 311 12.59 -22.85 -8.29
N TYR A 312 13.35 -22.26 -9.22
CA TYR A 312 13.49 -22.76 -10.59
C TYR A 312 14.57 -23.84 -10.66
N GLY A 313 14.16 -25.10 -10.52
CA GLY A 313 15.06 -26.25 -10.62
C GLY A 313 15.63 -26.43 -12.02
N GLU A 314 14.81 -26.15 -13.03
CA GLU A 314 15.19 -26.11 -14.44
C GLU A 314 16.25 -25.05 -14.75
N TYR A 315 16.41 -24.04 -13.89
CA TYR A 315 17.45 -23.00 -13.96
C TYR A 315 18.61 -23.25 -12.97
N GLY A 316 18.65 -24.43 -12.34
CA GLY A 316 19.75 -24.84 -11.47
C GLY A 316 19.67 -24.36 -10.03
N TYR A 317 18.46 -24.04 -9.51
CA TYR A 317 18.22 -23.70 -8.10
C TYR A 317 19.08 -22.55 -7.55
N GLY A 318 19.38 -21.55 -8.38
CA GLY A 318 20.24 -20.43 -7.98
C GLY A 318 21.72 -20.80 -7.74
N LYS A 319 22.16 -22.01 -8.11
CA LYS A 319 23.54 -22.49 -7.86
C LYS A 319 24.57 -21.94 -8.84
N PHE A 320 24.12 -21.37 -9.96
CA PHE A 320 25.03 -20.86 -10.99
C PHE A 320 25.46 -19.43 -10.68
N LYS A 321 26.75 -19.24 -10.37
CA LYS A 321 27.34 -17.92 -10.10
C LYS A 321 27.15 -16.92 -11.24
N ASP A 322 27.21 -17.39 -12.50
CA ASP A 322 27.03 -16.56 -13.70
C ASP A 322 25.56 -16.41 -14.12
N MET A 323 24.64 -16.68 -13.20
CA MET A 323 23.22 -16.42 -13.35
C MET A 323 22.81 -15.40 -12.29
N ILE A 324 22.45 -14.21 -12.75
CA ILE A 324 22.18 -13.05 -11.90
C ILE A 324 20.77 -12.53 -12.13
N THR A 325 20.25 -11.71 -11.21
CA THR A 325 18.96 -11.02 -11.41
C THR A 325 19.14 -9.67 -12.09
N GLY A 326 18.04 -9.07 -12.56
CA GLY A 326 18.07 -7.70 -13.06
C GLY A 326 18.66 -6.68 -12.08
N LEU A 327 18.46 -6.82 -10.76
CA LEU A 327 19.06 -5.90 -9.78
C LEU A 327 20.58 -6.07 -9.67
N HIS A 328 21.09 -7.31 -9.76
CA HIS A 328 22.53 -7.54 -9.84
C HIS A 328 23.12 -6.84 -11.07
N PHE A 329 22.43 -6.93 -12.22
CA PHE A 329 22.85 -6.22 -13.43
C PHE A 329 22.88 -4.70 -13.23
N GLU A 330 21.84 -4.11 -12.61
CA GLU A 330 21.84 -2.68 -12.26
C GLU A 330 23.07 -2.29 -11.42
N ARG A 331 23.40 -3.10 -10.41
CA ARG A 331 24.55 -2.82 -9.55
C ARG A 331 25.87 -2.98 -10.31
N MET A 332 25.98 -3.90 -11.25
CA MET A 332 27.19 -4.04 -12.08
C MET A 332 27.38 -2.89 -13.07
N VAL A 333 26.31 -2.48 -13.75
CA VAL A 333 26.39 -1.45 -14.79
C VAL A 333 26.50 -0.04 -14.21
N ASN A 334 26.07 0.16 -12.96
CA ASN A 334 26.22 1.42 -12.28
C ASN A 334 27.70 1.78 -12.06
N SER A 335 28.11 2.99 -12.44
CA SER A 335 29.49 3.47 -12.32
C SER A 335 29.99 3.52 -10.86
N SER A 336 29.11 3.78 -9.91
CA SER A 336 29.38 3.75 -8.47
C SER A 336 29.08 2.39 -7.84
N GLY A 337 28.81 1.37 -8.65
CA GLY A 337 28.59 0.00 -8.22
C GLY A 337 29.89 -0.78 -7.94
N PRO A 338 29.76 -2.01 -7.40
CA PRO A 338 30.90 -2.80 -6.93
C PRO A 338 31.89 -3.21 -8.03
N THR A 339 31.48 -3.19 -9.30
CA THR A 339 32.33 -3.55 -10.45
C THR A 339 32.85 -2.33 -11.22
N GLY A 340 32.48 -1.12 -10.79
CA GLY A 340 32.85 0.15 -11.43
C GLY A 340 32.24 0.32 -12.82
N GLY A 341 30.99 -0.10 -13.02
CA GLY A 341 30.29 -0.03 -14.31
C GLY A 341 30.63 -1.15 -15.29
N ARG A 342 31.38 -2.18 -14.86
CA ARG A 342 31.77 -3.30 -15.73
C ARG A 342 30.83 -4.48 -15.56
N ILE A 343 30.32 -4.99 -16.68
CA ILE A 343 29.46 -6.17 -16.74
C ILE A 343 30.36 -7.41 -16.83
N ILE A 344 30.61 -8.02 -15.68
CA ILE A 344 31.54 -9.14 -15.52
C ILE A 344 30.82 -10.40 -15.04
N ARG A 345 31.43 -11.55 -15.31
CA ARG A 345 31.00 -12.85 -14.79
C ARG A 345 31.37 -12.97 -13.32
N PRO A 346 30.42 -13.21 -12.40
CA PRO A 346 30.72 -13.38 -10.98
C PRO A 346 31.64 -14.56 -10.66
N SER A 347 31.69 -15.60 -11.53
CA SER A 347 32.56 -16.75 -11.29
C SER A 347 34.05 -16.46 -11.39
N ASP A 348 34.47 -15.59 -12.32
CA ASP A 348 35.88 -15.39 -12.64
C ASP A 348 36.29 -13.94 -12.98
N GLY A 349 35.35 -13.00 -12.93
CA GLY A 349 35.60 -11.57 -13.11
C GLY A 349 35.90 -11.14 -14.55
N LYS A 350 35.81 -12.04 -15.53
CA LYS A 350 35.97 -11.70 -16.95
C LYS A 350 34.75 -10.96 -17.47
N GLU A 351 34.95 -10.13 -18.48
CA GLU A 351 33.88 -9.41 -19.15
C GLU A 351 32.93 -10.38 -19.86
N ALA A 352 31.62 -10.15 -19.72
CA ALA A 352 30.60 -10.97 -20.37
C ALA A 352 30.33 -10.47 -21.79
N ARG A 353 30.50 -11.34 -22.79
CA ARG A 353 30.21 -10.99 -24.20
C ARG A 353 28.85 -11.50 -24.61
N ASP A 354 28.59 -12.80 -24.48
CA ASP A 354 27.29 -13.39 -24.82
C ASP A 354 26.37 -13.38 -23.59
N VAL A 355 25.41 -12.46 -23.55
CA VAL A 355 24.49 -12.29 -22.41
C VAL A 355 23.07 -12.67 -22.80
N VAL A 356 22.48 -13.58 -22.01
CA VAL A 356 21.11 -14.05 -22.22
C VAL A 356 20.19 -13.50 -21.14
N PHE A 357 19.18 -12.74 -21.54
CA PHE A 357 18.11 -12.26 -20.70
C PHE A 357 16.90 -13.18 -20.78
N ILE A 358 16.33 -13.55 -19.64
CA ILE A 358 15.16 -14.44 -19.56
C ILE A 358 14.01 -13.67 -18.94
N GLN A 359 12.94 -13.48 -19.72
CA GLN A 359 11.73 -12.79 -19.28
C GLN A 359 10.84 -13.67 -18.39
N CYS A 360 9.93 -13.01 -17.68
CA CYS A 360 8.85 -13.63 -16.92
C CYS A 360 9.34 -14.62 -15.83
N VAL A 361 10.53 -14.41 -15.27
CA VAL A 361 11.03 -15.27 -14.19
C VAL A 361 10.30 -14.90 -12.90
N GLY A 362 9.40 -15.77 -12.43
CA GLY A 362 8.56 -15.47 -11.26
C GLY A 362 7.41 -14.51 -11.58
N SER A 363 6.88 -14.58 -12.81
CA SER A 363 5.68 -13.85 -13.23
C SER A 363 5.01 -14.57 -14.38
N ARG A 364 3.68 -14.54 -14.46
CA ARG A 364 2.91 -15.33 -15.43
C ARG A 364 3.24 -16.83 -15.32
N ASP A 365 3.44 -17.28 -14.09
CA ASP A 365 3.75 -18.66 -13.74
C ASP A 365 2.94 -19.09 -12.52
N GLU A 366 1.78 -19.68 -12.78
CA GLU A 366 0.88 -20.24 -11.75
C GLU A 366 1.55 -21.36 -10.95
N GLN A 367 2.38 -22.19 -11.58
CA GLN A 367 3.05 -23.31 -10.92
C GLN A 367 4.07 -22.85 -9.88
N LYS A 368 4.63 -21.66 -10.07
CA LYS A 368 5.60 -21.04 -9.14
C LYS A 368 4.95 -19.99 -8.22
N GLY A 369 3.63 -19.88 -8.23
CA GLY A 369 2.85 -19.05 -7.29
C GLY A 369 2.70 -17.58 -7.68
N VAL A 370 3.02 -17.18 -8.92
CA VAL A 370 2.86 -15.78 -9.38
C VAL A 370 2.14 -15.72 -10.74
N PRO A 371 0.80 -15.68 -10.74
CA PRO A 371 0.02 -15.71 -11.99
C PRO A 371 0.07 -14.39 -12.78
N TYR A 372 0.34 -13.27 -12.11
CA TYR A 372 0.27 -11.95 -12.71
C TYR A 372 1.56 -11.54 -13.43
N CYS A 373 1.46 -10.48 -14.23
CA CYS A 373 2.60 -9.86 -14.89
C CYS A 373 3.23 -8.77 -14.02
N SER A 374 4.56 -8.76 -13.91
CA SER A 374 5.29 -7.72 -13.19
C SER A 374 5.41 -6.38 -13.93
N ARG A 375 4.83 -6.26 -15.13
CA ARG A 375 4.64 -5.04 -15.93
C ARG A 375 5.91 -4.33 -16.45
N LEU A 376 7.01 -4.34 -15.72
CA LEU A 376 8.21 -3.55 -16.02
C LEU A 376 9.42 -4.37 -16.52
N CYS A 377 9.37 -5.71 -16.41
CA CYS A 377 10.51 -6.58 -16.76
C CYS A 377 10.92 -6.50 -18.24
N CYS A 378 9.94 -6.43 -19.16
CA CYS A 378 10.23 -6.21 -20.58
C CYS A 378 11.05 -4.93 -20.80
N MET A 379 10.70 -3.85 -20.10
CA MET A 379 11.31 -2.54 -20.29
C MET A 379 12.68 -2.41 -19.65
N TYR A 380 12.90 -2.90 -18.42
CA TYR A 380 14.25 -2.87 -17.87
C TYR A 380 15.18 -3.82 -18.60
N THR A 381 14.70 -4.93 -19.16
CA THR A 381 15.56 -5.80 -19.98
C THR A 381 15.96 -5.13 -21.27
N ALA A 382 15.04 -4.43 -21.95
CA ALA A 382 15.41 -3.61 -23.11
C ALA A 382 16.48 -2.59 -22.72
N LYS A 383 16.31 -1.92 -21.57
CA LYS A 383 17.34 -1.02 -21.01
C LYS A 383 18.66 -1.74 -20.76
N HIS A 384 18.65 -2.91 -20.12
CA HIS A 384 19.87 -3.67 -19.82
C HIS A 384 20.59 -4.14 -21.08
N ALA A 385 19.86 -4.61 -22.09
CA ALA A 385 20.41 -5.02 -23.38
C ALA A 385 21.08 -3.84 -24.10
N LEU A 386 20.46 -2.66 -24.08
CA LEU A 386 21.05 -1.43 -24.61
C LEU A 386 22.31 -1.04 -23.82
N LEU A 387 22.24 -1.02 -22.49
CA LEU A 387 23.39 -0.66 -21.64
C LEU A 387 24.56 -1.63 -21.83
N LEU A 388 24.30 -2.92 -22.03
CA LEU A 388 25.33 -3.90 -22.36
C LEU A 388 26.09 -3.49 -23.62
N LYS A 389 25.37 -3.16 -24.69
CA LYS A 389 25.96 -2.74 -25.97
C LYS A 389 26.67 -1.38 -25.89
N GLU A 390 26.20 -0.45 -25.04
CA GLU A 390 26.88 0.83 -24.80
C GLU A 390 28.24 0.63 -24.11
N HIS A 391 28.32 -0.30 -23.14
CA HIS A 391 29.57 -0.57 -22.41
C HIS A 391 30.52 -1.46 -23.20
N ASN A 392 29.99 -2.40 -23.99
CA ASN A 392 30.77 -3.27 -24.85
C ASN A 392 30.05 -3.49 -26.19
N ARG A 393 30.56 -2.85 -27.25
CA ARG A 393 29.96 -2.93 -28.59
C ARG A 393 30.00 -4.34 -29.20
N ASP A 394 30.98 -5.15 -28.79
CA ASP A 394 31.17 -6.52 -29.25
C ASP A 394 30.33 -7.54 -28.46
N ALA A 395 29.74 -7.14 -27.33
CA ALA A 395 28.84 -8.00 -26.56
C ALA A 395 27.55 -8.24 -27.33
N GLN A 396 26.91 -9.39 -27.17
CA GLN A 396 25.65 -9.74 -27.80
C GLN A 396 24.57 -10.02 -26.76
N ALA A 397 23.42 -9.34 -26.92
CA ALA A 397 22.25 -9.54 -26.09
C ALA A 397 21.26 -10.49 -26.78
N TYR A 398 20.81 -11.52 -26.07
CA TYR A 398 19.72 -12.40 -26.48
C TYR A 398 18.60 -12.31 -25.44
N VAL A 399 17.37 -12.05 -25.86
CA VAL A 399 16.21 -11.86 -24.98
C VAL A 399 15.17 -12.94 -25.27
N PHE A 400 15.01 -13.90 -24.35
CA PHE A 400 13.93 -14.87 -24.41
C PHE A 400 12.67 -14.30 -23.79
N TYR A 401 11.57 -14.26 -24.55
CA TYR A 401 10.31 -13.63 -24.13
C TYR A 401 9.07 -14.41 -24.59
N ILE A 402 7.94 -14.17 -23.93
CA ILE A 402 6.62 -14.67 -24.38
C ILE A 402 5.92 -13.59 -25.19
N ASP A 403 5.73 -12.42 -24.56
CA ASP A 403 5.18 -11.21 -25.16
C ASP A 403 6.03 -10.01 -24.70
N ILE A 404 6.25 -9.05 -25.59
CA ILE A 404 6.85 -7.76 -25.24
C ILE A 404 5.71 -6.86 -24.75
N ARG A 405 5.79 -6.42 -23.49
CA ARG A 405 4.79 -5.53 -22.87
C ARG A 405 5.35 -4.13 -22.71
N ALA A 406 5.35 -3.39 -23.81
CA ALA A 406 5.82 -2.02 -23.92
C ALA A 406 4.67 -1.00 -23.79
N ALA A 407 3.86 -1.13 -22.73
CA ALA A 407 2.67 -0.30 -22.51
C ALA A 407 3.01 0.98 -21.76
N GLY A 408 3.50 2.00 -22.48
CA GLY A 408 3.84 3.32 -21.98
C GLY A 408 4.21 4.26 -23.13
N LYS A 409 4.26 5.57 -22.87
CA LYS A 409 4.68 6.54 -23.89
C LYS A 409 6.15 6.29 -24.27
N ASN A 410 6.43 6.13 -25.56
CA ASN A 410 7.76 5.85 -26.11
C ASN A 410 8.34 4.47 -25.76
N TYR A 411 7.54 3.53 -25.23
CA TYR A 411 8.08 2.22 -24.79
C TYR A 411 8.30 1.28 -25.97
N GLU A 412 7.39 1.26 -26.94
CA GLU A 412 7.50 0.47 -28.16
C GLU A 412 8.70 0.92 -29.00
N GLU A 413 8.83 2.24 -29.17
CA GLU A 413 9.94 2.90 -29.86
C GLU A 413 11.26 2.58 -29.17
N PHE A 414 11.29 2.56 -27.83
CA PHE A 414 12.48 2.17 -27.07
C PHE A 414 12.87 0.71 -27.32
N VAL A 415 11.92 -0.23 -27.32
CA VAL A 415 12.21 -1.63 -27.62
C VAL A 415 12.70 -1.81 -29.06
N LYS A 416 12.04 -1.16 -30.03
CA LYS A 416 12.47 -1.16 -31.43
C LYS A 416 13.88 -0.61 -31.59
N LYS A 417 14.20 0.51 -30.93
CA LYS A 417 15.56 1.05 -30.90
C LYS A 417 16.58 0.01 -30.44
N VAL A 418 16.28 -0.71 -29.36
CA VAL A 418 17.17 -1.76 -28.82
C VAL A 418 17.34 -2.94 -29.81
N GLN A 419 16.30 -3.28 -30.56
CA GLN A 419 16.34 -4.32 -31.60
C GLN A 419 17.11 -3.87 -32.83
N ASP A 420 16.70 -2.75 -33.42
CA ASP A 420 17.12 -2.29 -34.74
C ASP A 420 18.50 -1.61 -34.72
N GLU A 421 18.77 -0.74 -33.72
CA GLU A 421 20.00 0.04 -33.66
C GLU A 421 21.10 -0.65 -32.85
N TYR A 422 20.73 -1.39 -31.79
CA TYR A 422 21.68 -2.06 -30.91
C TYR A 422 21.80 -3.57 -31.17
N GLY A 423 21.01 -4.12 -32.11
CA GLY A 423 21.13 -5.50 -32.56
C GLY A 423 20.82 -6.55 -31.49
N ALA A 424 19.99 -6.22 -30.49
CA ALA A 424 19.57 -7.20 -29.50
C ALA A 424 18.62 -8.22 -30.16
N VAL A 425 18.91 -9.52 -29.99
CA VAL A 425 18.13 -10.58 -30.62
C VAL A 425 16.99 -11.01 -29.69
N TYR A 426 15.76 -10.82 -30.12
CA TYR A 426 14.57 -11.21 -29.37
C TYR A 426 14.02 -12.54 -29.87
N LEU A 427 14.02 -13.55 -28.99
CA LEU A 427 13.60 -14.91 -29.29
C LEU A 427 12.27 -15.19 -28.59
N ARG A 428 11.21 -15.44 -29.37
CA ARG A 428 9.89 -15.63 -28.81
C ARG A 428 9.73 -17.06 -28.31
N GLY A 429 10.04 -17.29 -27.05
CA GLY A 429 9.73 -18.52 -26.35
C GLY A 429 10.31 -18.52 -24.95
N ARG A 430 9.74 -19.38 -24.09
CA ARG A 430 10.21 -19.53 -22.72
C ARG A 430 11.41 -20.48 -22.68
N VAL A 431 12.42 -20.14 -21.89
CA VAL A 431 13.57 -21.01 -21.64
C VAL A 431 13.08 -22.29 -20.95
N SER A 432 13.50 -23.43 -21.48
CA SER A 432 13.11 -24.74 -20.95
C SER A 432 14.07 -25.24 -19.87
N ARG A 433 15.38 -24.99 -20.05
CA ARG A 433 16.41 -25.48 -19.13
C ARG A 433 17.71 -24.68 -19.26
N ILE A 434 18.43 -24.57 -18.14
CA ILE A 434 19.81 -24.06 -18.09
C ILE A 434 20.71 -25.12 -17.45
N PHE A 435 21.87 -25.37 -18.05
CA PHE A 435 22.86 -26.30 -17.51
C PHE A 435 24.28 -25.89 -17.89
N LYS A 436 25.28 -26.38 -17.15
CA LYS A 436 26.69 -26.15 -17.48
C LYS A 436 27.20 -27.19 -18.46
N LYS A 437 27.91 -26.75 -19.50
CA LYS A 437 28.67 -27.59 -20.43
C LYS A 437 29.95 -26.86 -20.83
N ASP A 438 31.08 -27.56 -20.79
CA ASP A 438 32.40 -27.01 -21.18
C ASP A 438 32.75 -25.68 -20.48
N GLY A 439 32.36 -25.53 -19.21
CA GLY A 439 32.62 -24.33 -18.41
C GLY A 439 31.73 -23.11 -18.73
N LYS A 440 30.78 -23.21 -19.67
CA LYS A 440 29.79 -22.16 -19.97
C LYS A 440 28.37 -22.58 -19.58
N LEU A 441 27.47 -21.59 -19.44
CA LEU A 441 26.04 -21.85 -19.28
C LEU A 441 25.41 -22.06 -20.66
N ILE A 442 24.68 -23.17 -20.82
CA ILE A 442 23.87 -23.43 -22.00
C ILE A 442 22.43 -23.10 -21.65
N VAL A 443 21.85 -22.15 -22.39
CA VAL A 443 20.44 -21.77 -22.27
C VAL A 443 19.69 -22.42 -23.43
N ARG A 444 18.77 -23.33 -23.10
CA ARG A 444 17.94 -24.03 -24.09
C ARG A 444 16.51 -23.52 -24.05
N GLY A 445 16.02 -23.03 -25.18
CA GLY A 445 14.64 -22.59 -25.35
C GLY A 445 14.12 -22.94 -26.73
N ALA A 446 13.01 -22.31 -27.12
CA ALA A 446 12.48 -22.38 -28.46
C ALA A 446 12.27 -20.96 -28.99
N ASP A 447 12.44 -20.78 -30.30
CA ASP A 447 11.86 -19.65 -31.00
C ASP A 447 10.57 -20.11 -31.67
N THR A 448 9.45 -19.75 -31.08
CA THR A 448 8.11 -20.13 -31.53
C THR A 448 7.72 -19.46 -32.85
N LEU A 449 8.42 -18.41 -33.28
CA LEU A 449 8.16 -17.78 -34.58
C LEU A 449 8.73 -18.61 -35.73
N SER A 450 9.95 -19.15 -35.56
CA SER A 450 10.57 -20.04 -36.54
C SER A 450 10.25 -21.53 -36.33
N GLY A 451 9.77 -21.91 -35.13
CA GLY A 451 9.60 -23.31 -34.72
C GLY A 451 10.91 -24.01 -34.34
N ALA A 452 12.04 -23.29 -34.32
CA ALA A 452 13.35 -23.86 -34.04
C ALA A 452 13.61 -24.02 -32.54
N GLN A 453 14.32 -25.10 -32.18
CA GLN A 453 14.94 -25.21 -30.86
C GLN A 453 16.23 -24.40 -30.85
N ILE A 454 16.41 -23.57 -29.83
CA ILE A 454 17.56 -22.66 -29.72
C ILE A 454 18.41 -23.07 -28.52
N GLU A 455 19.72 -23.19 -28.75
CA GLU A 455 20.72 -23.31 -27.70
C GLU A 455 21.72 -22.17 -27.80
N ILE A 456 21.89 -21.42 -26.70
CA ILE A 456 22.85 -20.32 -26.63
C ILE A 456 23.90 -20.64 -25.56
N LYS A 457 25.17 -20.54 -25.95
CA LYS A 457 26.31 -20.56 -25.02
C LYS A 457 26.44 -19.18 -24.39
N ALA A 458 25.95 -19.03 -23.18
CA ALA A 458 25.96 -17.77 -22.44
C ALA A 458 27.22 -17.64 -21.57
N ASP A 459 27.84 -16.47 -21.61
CA ASP A 459 28.83 -16.03 -20.63
C ASP A 459 28.14 -15.58 -19.33
N LEU A 460 26.97 -14.95 -19.44
CA LEU A 460 26.17 -14.47 -18.33
C LEU A 460 24.67 -14.65 -18.64
N VAL A 461 23.91 -15.09 -17.65
CA VAL A 461 22.44 -15.16 -17.73
C VAL A 461 21.83 -14.15 -16.78
N VAL A 462 20.93 -13.31 -17.26
CA VAL A 462 20.22 -12.30 -16.47
C VAL A 462 18.74 -12.67 -16.40
N LEU A 463 18.29 -13.00 -15.20
CA LEU A 463 16.90 -13.31 -14.91
C LEU A 463 16.12 -12.02 -14.70
N ALA A 464 15.15 -11.77 -15.57
CA ALA A 464 14.21 -10.69 -15.40
C ALA A 464 13.15 -11.10 -14.35
N THR A 465 13.57 -11.03 -13.08
CA THR A 465 12.75 -11.46 -11.93
C THR A 465 11.53 -10.57 -11.73
N GLY A 466 10.44 -11.24 -11.38
CA GLY A 466 9.17 -10.63 -11.03
C GLY A 466 9.21 -9.87 -9.71
N LEU A 467 8.18 -9.05 -9.50
CA LEU A 467 7.96 -8.29 -8.30
C LEU A 467 6.88 -8.95 -7.46
N VAL A 468 7.15 -9.09 -6.17
CA VAL A 468 6.22 -9.62 -5.19
C VAL A 468 6.10 -8.67 -4.01
N ALA A 469 5.02 -8.82 -3.24
CA ALA A 469 4.82 -8.05 -2.02
C ALA A 469 5.99 -8.22 -1.05
N GLN A 470 6.23 -7.22 -0.21
CA GLN A 470 7.19 -7.36 0.89
C GLN A 470 6.78 -8.52 1.80
N SER A 471 7.76 -9.20 2.40
CA SER A 471 7.50 -10.37 3.27
C SER A 471 6.63 -10.03 4.49
N ASP A 472 6.66 -8.77 4.93
CA ASP A 472 5.88 -8.24 6.05
C ASP A 472 4.59 -7.51 5.61
N ALA A 473 4.24 -7.53 4.32
CA ALA A 473 3.09 -6.80 3.80
C ALA A 473 1.77 -7.20 4.47
N ALA A 474 1.50 -8.51 4.61
CA ALA A 474 0.28 -8.99 5.26
C ALA A 474 0.19 -8.53 6.73
N LYS A 475 1.30 -8.55 7.47
CA LYS A 475 1.37 -8.06 8.86
C LYS A 475 1.05 -6.56 8.92
N LEU A 476 1.62 -5.77 8.02
CA LEU A 476 1.34 -4.33 7.92
C LEU A 476 -0.14 -4.06 7.57
N ALA A 477 -0.70 -4.81 6.61
CA ALA A 477 -2.11 -4.68 6.23
C ALA A 477 -3.05 -4.98 7.40
N GLN A 478 -2.77 -6.04 8.15
CA GLN A 478 -3.55 -6.40 9.35
C GLN A 478 -3.47 -5.31 10.43
N MET A 479 -2.28 -4.75 10.67
CA MET A 479 -2.08 -3.65 11.61
C MET A 479 -2.82 -2.37 11.19
N LEU A 480 -2.92 -2.11 9.88
CA LEU A 480 -3.64 -0.96 9.32
C LEU A 480 -5.13 -1.24 9.07
N HIS A 481 -5.58 -2.47 9.29
CA HIS A 481 -6.91 -2.96 8.90
C HIS A 481 -7.27 -2.67 7.43
N ILE A 482 -6.34 -2.87 6.49
CA ILE A 482 -6.58 -2.72 5.04
C ILE A 482 -6.60 -4.07 4.32
N PRO A 483 -7.37 -4.21 3.23
CA PRO A 483 -7.43 -5.45 2.46
C PRO A 483 -6.16 -5.67 1.63
N TYR A 484 -5.84 -6.95 1.39
CA TYR A 484 -4.77 -7.39 0.51
C TYR A 484 -5.22 -8.64 -0.27
N ASP A 485 -4.62 -8.87 -1.42
CA ASP A 485 -4.94 -10.01 -2.29
C ASP A 485 -4.22 -11.30 -1.87
N GLN A 486 -4.49 -12.40 -2.57
CA GLN A 486 -3.86 -13.70 -2.35
C GLN A 486 -2.32 -13.70 -2.52
N ASN A 487 -1.75 -12.65 -3.11
CA ASN A 487 -0.32 -12.46 -3.31
C ASN A 487 0.28 -11.45 -2.30
N ASN A 488 -0.50 -11.06 -1.29
CA ASN A 488 -0.16 -10.07 -0.27
C ASN A 488 0.06 -8.64 -0.80
N LEU A 489 -0.40 -8.32 -2.01
CA LEU A 489 -0.45 -6.95 -2.51
C LEU A 489 -1.66 -6.21 -1.93
N PHE A 490 -1.50 -4.94 -1.57
CA PHE A 490 -2.59 -4.16 -0.99
C PHE A 490 -3.66 -3.83 -2.04
N THR A 491 -4.92 -3.89 -1.63
CA THR A 491 -6.06 -3.68 -2.53
C THR A 491 -6.68 -2.31 -2.31
N GLU A 492 -6.90 -1.58 -3.40
CA GLU A 492 -7.64 -0.32 -3.41
C GLU A 492 -9.15 -0.51 -3.14
N ALA A 493 -9.84 0.58 -2.79
CA ALA A 493 -11.28 0.60 -2.57
C ALA A 493 -12.06 0.30 -3.85
N HIS A 494 -11.60 0.83 -4.99
CA HIS A 494 -12.18 0.51 -6.29
C HIS A 494 -11.15 0.72 -7.42
N PRO A 495 -10.93 -0.25 -8.33
CA PRO A 495 -9.90 -0.19 -9.38
C PRO A 495 -9.95 0.97 -10.39
N LYS A 496 -10.97 1.83 -10.31
CA LYS A 496 -11.25 2.90 -11.30
C LYS A 496 -11.69 4.19 -10.62
N LEU A 497 -12.62 4.09 -9.68
CA LEU A 497 -13.20 5.25 -8.99
C LEU A 497 -12.34 5.72 -7.81
N ALA A 498 -11.61 4.80 -7.18
CA ALA A 498 -10.83 5.07 -5.98
C ALA A 498 -9.54 4.22 -5.99
N PRO A 499 -8.62 4.47 -6.95
CA PRO A 499 -7.47 3.60 -7.21
C PRO A 499 -6.32 3.77 -6.20
N VAL A 500 -6.38 4.78 -5.34
CA VAL A 500 -5.34 5.07 -4.33
C VAL A 500 -5.91 5.12 -2.91
N GLU A 501 -7.23 5.07 -2.75
CA GLU A 501 -7.90 4.94 -1.46
C GLU A 501 -8.04 3.47 -1.08
N THR A 502 -8.05 3.15 0.21
CA THR A 502 -8.49 1.84 0.71
C THR A 502 -9.93 1.91 1.22
N ILE A 503 -10.55 0.75 1.49
CA ILE A 503 -11.87 0.71 2.16
C ILE A 503 -11.80 1.31 3.58
N THR A 504 -10.61 1.34 4.17
CA THR A 504 -10.36 1.94 5.48
C THR A 504 -10.08 3.42 5.27
N SER A 505 -11.06 4.24 5.66
CA SER A 505 -10.99 5.68 5.45
C SER A 505 -9.74 6.29 6.10
N GLY A 506 -9.14 7.29 5.44
CA GLY A 506 -7.92 7.94 5.90
C GLY A 506 -6.62 7.19 5.62
N ILE A 507 -6.69 5.97 5.07
CA ILE A 507 -5.53 5.19 4.64
C ILE A 507 -5.51 5.07 3.11
N PHE A 508 -4.40 5.48 2.53
CA PHE A 508 -4.18 5.54 1.09
C PHE A 508 -2.98 4.67 0.67
N LEU A 509 -2.98 4.22 -0.58
CA LEU A 509 -1.94 3.39 -1.19
C LEU A 509 -1.25 4.14 -2.31
N THR A 510 0.05 3.89 -2.47
CA THR A 510 0.78 4.34 -3.65
C THR A 510 1.97 3.46 -3.96
N GLY A 511 2.34 3.41 -5.24
CA GLY A 511 3.53 2.70 -5.68
C GLY A 511 3.34 1.20 -5.72
N ALA A 512 4.45 0.49 -5.70
CA ALA A 512 4.48 -0.93 -6.05
C ALA A 512 3.94 -1.89 -4.97
N CYS A 513 3.57 -1.41 -3.78
CA CYS A 513 2.94 -2.23 -2.75
C CYS A 513 1.49 -2.63 -3.09
N GLN A 514 0.85 -1.88 -4.00
CA GLN A 514 -0.48 -2.18 -4.53
C GLN A 514 -0.42 -3.10 -5.75
N SER A 515 0.52 -2.86 -6.65
CA SER A 515 0.69 -3.64 -7.88
C SER A 515 2.01 -3.30 -8.57
N PRO A 516 2.60 -4.22 -9.35
CA PRO A 516 3.79 -3.94 -10.14
C PRO A 516 3.59 -2.76 -11.10
N LYS A 517 4.42 -1.73 -10.99
CA LYS A 517 4.38 -0.51 -11.80
C LYS A 517 5.75 0.14 -11.89
N ASP A 518 5.96 0.93 -12.93
CA ASP A 518 7.22 1.65 -13.17
C ASP A 518 7.28 2.98 -12.39
N ILE A 519 8.36 3.74 -12.61
CA ILE A 519 8.63 4.98 -11.89
C ILE A 519 7.60 6.08 -12.21
N PRO A 520 7.27 6.38 -13.49
CA PRO A 520 6.28 7.39 -13.82
C PRO A 520 4.91 7.14 -13.18
N ASP A 521 4.39 5.91 -13.28
CA ASP A 521 3.12 5.55 -12.67
C ASP A 521 3.17 5.64 -11.15
N THR A 522 4.28 5.22 -10.54
CA THR A 522 4.49 5.32 -9.10
C THR A 522 4.46 6.76 -8.61
N VAL A 523 5.10 7.68 -9.35
CA VAL A 523 5.09 9.11 -9.05
C VAL A 523 3.68 9.68 -9.21
N ALA A 524 2.96 9.31 -10.27
CA ALA A 524 1.59 9.76 -10.49
C ALA A 524 0.63 9.29 -9.40
N THR A 525 0.70 8.02 -8.98
CA THR A 525 -0.15 7.51 -7.88
C THR A 525 0.21 8.17 -6.54
N ALA A 526 1.47 8.57 -6.34
CA ALA A 526 1.89 9.24 -5.11
C ALA A 526 1.28 10.64 -5.00
N SER A 527 1.27 11.39 -6.10
CA SER A 527 0.58 12.68 -6.15
C SER A 527 -0.92 12.53 -5.99
N ALA A 528 -1.54 11.49 -6.58
CA ALA A 528 -2.96 11.20 -6.38
C ALA A 528 -3.29 10.90 -4.91
N ALA A 529 -2.53 10.01 -4.26
CA ALA A 529 -2.70 9.69 -2.84
C ALA A 529 -2.52 10.93 -1.95
N SER A 530 -1.56 11.81 -2.29
CA SER A 530 -1.30 13.06 -1.58
C SER A 530 -2.50 14.00 -1.63
N VAL A 531 -3.08 14.22 -2.82
CA VAL A 531 -4.27 15.08 -2.96
C VAL A 531 -5.47 14.51 -2.21
N LYS A 532 -5.64 13.18 -2.20
CA LYS A 532 -6.72 12.54 -1.43
C LYS A 532 -6.55 12.71 0.08
N ALA A 533 -5.31 12.54 0.59
CA ALA A 533 -4.99 12.81 1.98
C ALA A 533 -5.18 14.29 2.34
N LEU A 534 -4.71 15.21 1.51
CA LEU A 534 -4.90 16.66 1.71
C LEU A 534 -6.37 17.06 1.66
N GLY A 535 -7.18 16.46 0.80
CA GLY A 535 -8.62 16.69 0.73
C GLY A 535 -9.36 16.31 2.02
N LEU A 536 -8.84 15.34 2.77
CA LEU A 536 -9.29 15.04 4.13
C LEU A 536 -8.80 16.11 5.12
N LEU A 537 -7.50 16.41 5.10
CA LEU A 537 -6.85 17.29 6.07
C LEU A 537 -7.25 18.77 5.95
N VAL A 538 -7.69 19.23 4.77
CA VAL A 538 -8.10 20.63 4.57
C VAL A 538 -9.45 20.94 5.23
N GLN A 539 -10.26 19.94 5.53
CA GLN A 539 -11.56 20.12 6.19
C GLN A 539 -11.37 20.51 7.65
N ASP A 540 -12.12 21.46 8.19
CA ASP A 540 -11.97 21.87 9.61
C ASP A 540 -12.21 20.72 10.59
N ARG A 541 -13.17 19.87 10.25
CA ARG A 541 -13.67 18.77 11.07
C ARG A 541 -14.17 17.64 10.17
N LEU A 542 -14.02 16.40 10.61
CA LEU A 542 -14.50 15.25 9.88
C LEU A 542 -15.94 14.96 10.25
N GLU A 543 -16.81 14.86 9.25
CA GLU A 543 -18.17 14.35 9.43
C GLU A 543 -18.13 12.85 9.73
N ARG A 544 -18.66 12.45 10.89
CA ARG A 544 -18.83 11.05 11.27
C ARG A 544 -20.27 10.61 11.07
N GLU A 545 -20.43 9.36 10.66
CA GLU A 545 -21.74 8.73 10.66
C GLU A 545 -22.24 8.61 12.10
N PRO A 546 -23.45 9.10 12.42
CA PRO A 546 -24.05 9.03 13.75
C PRO A 546 -24.66 7.66 14.05
N LEU A 547 -24.27 6.63 13.28
CA LEU A 547 -24.69 5.24 13.43
C LEU A 547 -23.84 4.57 14.51
N ILE A 548 -23.88 5.12 15.72
CA ILE A 548 -23.07 4.66 16.87
C ILE A 548 -23.93 3.95 17.90
N ALA A 549 -23.30 3.12 18.72
CA ALA A 549 -23.97 2.48 19.85
C ALA A 549 -24.31 3.52 20.93
N LYS A 550 -25.48 3.38 21.56
CA LYS A 550 -25.87 4.13 22.75
C LYS A 550 -26.35 3.20 23.85
N VAL A 551 -25.99 3.53 25.08
CA VAL A 551 -26.41 2.79 26.28
C VAL A 551 -27.57 3.52 26.94
N ASP A 552 -28.71 2.85 27.09
CA ASP A 552 -29.73 3.24 28.05
C ASP A 552 -29.24 2.93 29.47
N LYS A 553 -28.80 3.99 30.14
CA LYS A 553 -28.27 3.93 31.50
C LYS A 553 -29.30 3.42 32.51
N ASN A 554 -30.59 3.56 32.24
CA ASN A 554 -31.64 3.06 33.13
C ASN A 554 -31.68 1.53 33.13
N LEU A 555 -31.57 0.92 31.95
CA LEU A 555 -31.59 -0.54 31.76
C LEU A 555 -30.25 -1.23 32.02
N CYS A 556 -29.14 -0.49 31.91
CA CYS A 556 -27.80 -1.05 32.04
C CYS A 556 -27.56 -1.63 33.44
N SER A 557 -27.25 -2.93 33.50
CA SER A 557 -26.92 -3.65 34.74
C SER A 557 -25.44 -3.54 35.14
N GLY A 558 -24.58 -2.93 34.32
CA GLY A 558 -23.14 -2.82 34.60
C GLY A 558 -22.34 -4.12 34.47
N CYS A 559 -22.87 -5.13 33.75
CA CYS A 559 -22.24 -6.45 33.59
C CYS A 559 -20.94 -6.47 32.75
N GLN A 560 -20.64 -5.37 32.05
CA GLN A 560 -19.38 -5.14 31.30
C GLN A 560 -19.09 -6.05 30.10
N ALA A 561 -19.96 -7.00 29.76
CA ALA A 561 -19.81 -7.86 28.58
C ALA A 561 -19.61 -7.05 27.27
N CYS A 562 -20.26 -5.89 27.15
CA CYS A 562 -20.11 -4.97 26.02
C CYS A 562 -18.71 -4.36 25.90
N ILE A 563 -17.98 -4.20 27.00
CA ILE A 563 -16.63 -3.62 27.00
C ILE A 563 -15.68 -4.63 26.34
N GLU A 564 -15.72 -5.89 26.79
CA GLU A 564 -14.91 -6.98 26.23
C GLU A 564 -15.23 -7.25 24.76
N ALA A 565 -16.50 -7.10 24.37
CA ALA A 565 -16.94 -7.32 22.99
C ALA A 565 -16.55 -6.20 22.01
N CYS A 566 -16.11 -5.03 22.50
CA CYS A 566 -15.78 -3.90 21.63
C CYS A 566 -14.33 -3.99 21.13
N PRO A 567 -14.09 -4.25 19.82
CA PRO A 567 -12.73 -4.37 19.31
C PRO A 567 -11.97 -3.03 19.26
N PHE A 568 -12.69 -1.91 19.47
CA PHE A 568 -12.17 -0.55 19.40
C PHE A 568 -12.01 0.10 20.78
N ASN A 569 -12.31 -0.62 21.87
CA ASN A 569 -12.33 -0.08 23.24
C ASN A 569 -13.21 1.19 23.37
N ALA A 570 -14.30 1.27 22.61
CA ALA A 570 -15.19 2.43 22.57
C ALA A 570 -16.18 2.48 23.74
N ILE A 571 -16.12 1.55 24.69
CA ILE A 571 -17.08 1.45 25.80
C ILE A 571 -16.31 1.40 27.10
N GLU A 572 -16.64 2.31 28.01
CA GLU A 572 -15.98 2.46 29.31
C GLU A 572 -16.96 2.31 30.47
N LYS A 573 -16.39 2.17 31.67
CA LYS A 573 -17.16 2.12 32.92
C LYS A 573 -17.42 3.56 33.37
N LYS A 574 -18.67 3.85 33.73
CA LYS A 574 -19.05 5.12 34.33
C LYS A 574 -19.83 4.90 35.61
N GLU A 575 -19.41 5.57 36.67
CA GLU A 575 -20.25 5.66 37.87
C GLU A 575 -21.34 6.72 37.66
N ILE A 576 -22.58 6.33 37.93
CA ILE A 576 -23.73 7.25 37.96
C ILE A 576 -24.43 7.13 39.31
N GLU A 577 -25.08 8.21 39.73
CA GLU A 577 -26.00 8.19 40.86
C GLU A 577 -27.38 7.73 40.36
N ASP A 578 -27.82 6.56 40.81
CA ASP A 578 -29.13 6.03 40.46
C ASP A 578 -30.20 6.75 41.27
N LYS A 579 -31.01 7.57 40.60
CA LYS A 579 -32.08 8.34 41.26
C LYS A 579 -33.17 7.45 41.87
N MET A 580 -33.41 6.25 41.33
CA MET A 580 -34.42 5.33 41.87
C MET A 580 -33.89 4.55 43.08
N LEU A 581 -32.64 4.10 43.01
CA LEU A 581 -32.01 3.27 44.06
C LEU A 581 -31.25 4.10 45.12
N LYS A 582 -31.13 5.42 44.93
CA LYS A 582 -30.38 6.36 45.79
C LYS A 582 -28.97 5.87 46.14
N ARG A 583 -28.30 5.23 45.18
CA ARG A 583 -26.94 4.70 45.33
C ARG A 583 -26.14 4.90 44.06
N LYS A 584 -24.82 4.90 44.19
CA LYS A 584 -23.92 4.84 43.04
C LYS A 584 -24.02 3.46 42.39
N ARG A 585 -24.15 3.43 41.06
CA ARG A 585 -23.99 2.21 40.26
C ARG A 585 -23.02 2.45 39.12
N THR A 586 -22.32 1.39 38.73
CA THR A 586 -21.49 1.39 37.53
C THR A 586 -22.34 1.00 36.33
N VAL A 587 -22.30 1.79 35.27
CA VAL A 587 -22.92 1.51 33.98
C VAL A 587 -21.87 1.55 32.88
N ALA A 588 -22.22 1.03 31.70
CA ALA A 588 -21.43 1.23 30.50
C ALA A 588 -21.71 2.63 29.91
N GLU A 589 -20.68 3.28 29.37
CA GLU A 589 -20.81 4.49 28.55
C GLU A 589 -20.06 4.29 27.24
N VAL A 590 -20.68 4.65 26.13
CA VAL A 590 -20.03 4.63 24.82
C VAL A 590 -19.32 5.97 24.62
N VAL A 591 -18.02 5.90 24.32
CA VAL A 591 -17.24 7.05 23.88
C VAL A 591 -17.57 7.28 22.41
N GLU A 592 -18.47 8.24 22.15
CA GLU A 592 -19.02 8.50 20.81
C GLU A 592 -17.93 8.75 19.76
N GLY A 593 -16.82 9.40 20.15
CA GLY A 593 -15.67 9.67 19.29
C GLY A 593 -14.83 8.44 18.92
N VAL A 594 -15.07 7.28 19.55
CA VAL A 594 -14.33 6.03 19.29
C VAL A 594 -15.23 4.98 18.63
N CYS A 595 -16.52 4.99 18.92
CA CYS A 595 -17.46 4.02 18.36
C CYS A 595 -17.50 4.10 16.82
N THR A 596 -17.38 2.94 16.17
CA THR A 596 -17.40 2.78 14.70
C THR A 596 -18.73 2.21 14.19
N GLY A 597 -19.68 1.94 15.08
CA GLY A 597 -21.01 1.47 14.69
C GLY A 597 -21.13 -0.02 14.32
N CYS A 598 -20.15 -0.86 14.69
CA CYS A 598 -20.17 -2.28 14.31
C CYS A 598 -21.32 -3.13 14.89
N GLY A 599 -21.98 -2.67 15.97
CA GLY A 599 -23.10 -3.39 16.59
C GLY A 599 -22.72 -4.59 17.49
N ASN A 600 -21.46 -5.01 17.58
CA ASN A 600 -21.07 -6.18 18.40
C ASN A 600 -21.55 -6.08 19.87
N CYS A 601 -21.53 -4.88 20.44
CA CYS A 601 -21.97 -4.65 21.81
C CYS A 601 -23.49 -4.82 22.03
N THR A 602 -24.31 -4.63 20.99
CA THR A 602 -25.77 -4.82 21.09
C THR A 602 -26.09 -6.32 21.18
N ALA A 603 -25.39 -7.15 20.40
CA ALA A 603 -25.57 -8.60 20.37
C ALA A 603 -25.25 -9.29 21.71
N VAL A 604 -24.34 -8.73 22.51
CA VAL A 604 -23.96 -9.30 23.82
C VAL A 604 -24.73 -8.68 25.00
N CYS A 605 -25.51 -7.63 24.77
CA CYS A 605 -26.19 -6.91 25.83
C CYS A 605 -27.43 -7.68 26.32
N ARG A 606 -27.27 -8.43 27.42
CA ARG A 606 -28.35 -9.26 27.99
C ARG A 606 -29.60 -8.50 28.39
N MET A 607 -29.45 -7.23 28.79
CA MET A 607 -30.58 -6.37 29.18
C MET A 607 -31.21 -5.64 28.00
N SER A 608 -30.67 -5.81 26.77
CA SER A 608 -30.98 -4.96 25.61
C SER A 608 -30.86 -3.47 25.93
N ALA A 609 -29.93 -3.12 26.83
CA ALA A 609 -29.67 -1.76 27.27
C ALA A 609 -28.76 -0.99 26.29
N ILE A 610 -28.22 -1.66 25.26
CA ILE A 610 -27.38 -1.02 24.24
C ILE A 610 -28.06 -1.21 22.91
N ASP A 611 -28.18 -0.10 22.17
CA ASP A 611 -28.80 -0.08 20.85
C ASP A 611 -27.89 0.63 19.85
N LEU A 612 -28.02 0.30 18.56
CA LEU A 612 -27.23 0.92 17.49
C LEU A 612 -28.11 1.93 16.75
N GLU A 613 -27.73 3.21 16.76
CA GLU A 613 -28.49 4.24 16.06
C GLU A 613 -28.56 3.93 14.55
N GLY A 614 -29.76 4.00 13.97
CA GLY A 614 -30.05 3.63 12.57
C GLY A 614 -30.19 2.12 12.31
N PHE A 615 -29.84 1.27 13.26
CA PHE A 615 -30.00 -0.19 13.22
C PHE A 615 -30.45 -0.72 14.58
N SER A 616 -31.42 -0.04 15.20
CA SER A 616 -31.91 -0.41 16.51
C SER A 616 -32.53 -1.80 16.49
N ASN A 617 -32.51 -2.50 17.62
CA ASN A 617 -33.18 -3.79 17.76
C ASN A 617 -34.63 -3.73 17.27
N ARG A 618 -35.34 -2.63 17.55
CA ARG A 618 -36.70 -2.43 17.04
C ARG A 618 -36.75 -2.29 15.53
N GLN A 619 -35.88 -1.50 14.91
CA GLN A 619 -35.81 -1.37 13.44
C GLN A 619 -35.59 -2.73 12.77
N ILE A 620 -34.64 -3.52 13.28
CA ILE A 620 -34.34 -4.85 12.74
C ILE A 620 -35.50 -5.83 12.94
N MET A 621 -36.15 -5.81 14.10
CA MET A 621 -37.32 -6.67 14.34
C MET A 621 -38.47 -6.33 13.41
N GLU A 622 -38.69 -5.06 13.09
CA GLU A 622 -39.78 -4.65 12.18
C GLU A 622 -39.47 -5.04 10.73
N GLU A 623 -38.20 -5.10 10.33
CA GLU A 623 -37.82 -5.75 9.07
C GLU A 623 -38.18 -7.24 9.11
N ILE A 624 -37.79 -7.96 10.16
CA ILE A 624 -38.05 -9.40 10.27
C ILE A 624 -39.55 -9.71 10.29
N GLU A 625 -40.35 -8.93 11.01
CA GLU A 625 -41.81 -9.08 11.09
C GLU A 625 -42.52 -8.75 9.77
N ALA A 626 -41.88 -8.00 8.88
CA ALA A 626 -42.44 -7.65 7.58
C ALA A 626 -42.24 -8.74 6.51
N LEU A 627 -41.32 -9.69 6.72
CA LEU A 627 -41.13 -10.90 5.90
C LEU A 627 -42.19 -11.96 6.21
#